data_AF-A0A497N0R7-F1
#
_entry.id   AF-A0A497N0R7-F1
#
_cell.length_a   1.000
_cell.length_b   1.000
_cell.length_c   1.000
_cell.angle_alpha   90.00
_cell.angle_beta   90.00
_cell.angle_gamma   90.00
#
_symmetry.space_group_name_H-M   'P 1'
#
loop_
_entity.id
_entity.type
_entity.pdbx_description
1 polymer ?
#
loop_
_entity_poly.entity_id
_entity_poly.type
_entity_poly.pdbx_seq_one_letter_code
_entity_poly.pdbx_strand_id
1 'polypeptide(L)'
;MRKALRRHKHTITVFGGGSGGQVVDQASVKNLLSTAISSIRGTVMGGNLYYLWTPPPTTVRWGIEASDAALKSRIKLDDLDELIGRIRKEKLQSFYTGRDRRMLLYTDPQAFFKSHKACYDYVKQRPTDRFLKNRKEATKYLEDIGLEFA
;
A
#
# COMPACT_ATOMS: atom_id res chain seq x y z
N MET A 1 15.38 5.78 -15.95
CA MET A 1 16.52 4.83 -15.77
C MET A 1 16.10 3.37 -15.54
N ARG A 2 15.19 3.03 -14.60
CA ARG A 2 14.80 1.63 -14.31
C ARG A 2 14.22 0.83 -15.50
N LYS A 3 13.46 1.46 -16.40
CA LYS A 3 12.84 0.84 -17.59
C LYS A 3 13.87 0.24 -18.56
N ALA A 4 15.02 0.92 -18.72
CA ALA A 4 16.11 0.48 -19.59
C ALA A 4 16.91 -0.70 -18.98
N LEU A 5 17.09 -0.72 -17.66
CA LEU A 5 17.85 -1.76 -16.97
C LEU A 5 17.15 -3.13 -16.97
N ARG A 6 15.81 -3.20 -16.95
CA ARG A 6 15.06 -4.48 -16.88
C ARG A 6 15.02 -5.28 -18.18
N ARG A 7 15.00 -4.63 -19.35
CA ARG A 7 15.01 -5.35 -20.64
C ARG A 7 16.33 -6.08 -20.90
N HIS A 8 17.39 -5.71 -20.20
CA HIS A 8 18.75 -6.17 -20.45
C HIS A 8 19.44 -6.76 -19.20
N LYS A 9 18.72 -6.96 -18.09
CA LYS A 9 19.25 -7.58 -16.87
C LYS A 9 18.22 -8.50 -16.20
N HIS A 10 18.64 -9.70 -15.83
CA HIS A 10 17.87 -10.68 -15.03
C HIS A 10 17.90 -10.38 -13.52
N THR A 11 17.99 -9.10 -13.15
CA THR A 11 18.12 -8.71 -11.74
C THR A 11 16.77 -8.79 -11.05
N ILE A 12 16.69 -9.56 -9.96
CA ILE A 12 15.56 -9.51 -9.04
C ILE A 12 15.60 -8.16 -8.32
N THR A 13 14.52 -7.40 -8.42
CA THR A 13 14.43 -6.06 -7.83
C THR A 13 13.47 -6.05 -6.65
N VAL A 14 13.94 -5.45 -5.56
CA VAL A 14 13.10 -5.19 -4.39
C VAL A 14 12.52 -3.80 -4.48
N PHE A 15 11.22 -3.69 -4.20
CA PHE A 15 10.47 -2.45 -4.22
C PHE A 15 9.95 -2.13 -2.81
N GLY A 16 10.29 -0.95 -2.31
CA GLY A 16 9.66 -0.41 -1.11
C GLY A 16 8.21 -0.03 -1.43
N GLY A 17 7.24 -0.68 -0.79
CA GLY A 17 5.82 -0.44 -1.01
C GLY A 17 5.08 -0.11 0.28
N GLY A 18 4.05 0.73 0.17
CA GLY A 18 3.28 1.19 1.32
C GLY A 18 3.92 2.35 2.05
N SER A 19 3.29 2.78 3.13
CA SER A 19 3.84 3.81 4.01
C SER A 19 5.01 3.33 4.87
N GLY A 20 5.37 2.04 4.84
CA GLY A 20 6.46 1.51 5.66
C GLY A 20 6.28 1.73 7.17
N GLY A 21 5.04 1.86 7.64
CA GLY A 21 4.73 2.19 9.03
C GLY A 21 4.94 3.67 9.39
N GLN A 22 5.25 4.53 8.43
CA GLN A 22 5.56 5.97 8.64
C GLN A 22 4.32 6.84 8.86
N VAL A 23 3.12 6.26 8.80
CA VAL A 23 1.84 6.99 8.95
C VAL A 23 1.27 6.86 10.35
N VAL A 24 0.46 7.86 10.73
CA VAL A 24 -0.20 7.87 12.05
C VAL A 24 -1.19 6.75 12.22
N ASP A 25 -1.95 6.49 11.16
CA ASP A 25 -3.06 5.55 11.18
C ASP A 25 -2.95 4.61 9.98
N GLN A 26 -2.35 3.47 10.23
CA GLN A 26 -2.14 2.42 9.24
C GLN A 26 -3.46 1.76 8.79
N ALA A 27 -4.55 1.88 9.55
CA ALA A 27 -5.87 1.38 9.18
C ALA A 27 -6.69 2.39 8.37
N SER A 28 -6.20 3.62 8.18
CA SER A 28 -6.94 4.67 7.45
C SER A 28 -7.09 4.34 5.97
N VAL A 29 -8.21 4.77 5.37
CA VAL A 29 -8.44 4.66 3.91
C VAL A 29 -7.31 5.31 3.12
N LYS A 30 -6.81 6.48 3.55
CA LYS A 30 -5.67 7.15 2.91
C LYS A 30 -4.43 6.26 2.88
N ASN A 31 -4.10 5.58 3.99
CA ASN A 31 -2.97 4.66 4.00
C ASN A 31 -3.18 3.43 3.12
N LEU A 32 -4.39 2.89 3.08
CA LEU A 32 -4.74 1.77 2.21
C LEU A 32 -4.58 2.16 0.73
N LEU A 33 -5.07 3.33 0.33
CA LEU A 33 -4.90 3.84 -1.04
C LEU A 33 -3.44 4.17 -1.37
N SER A 34 -2.69 4.75 -0.44
CA SER A 34 -1.25 4.99 -0.63
C SER A 34 -0.48 3.67 -0.80
N THR A 35 -0.88 2.63 -0.07
CA THR A 35 -0.31 1.29 -0.20
C THR A 35 -0.65 0.70 -1.55
N ALA A 36 -1.92 0.74 -1.94
CA ALA A 36 -2.39 0.24 -3.23
C ALA A 36 -1.65 0.92 -4.40
N ILE A 37 -1.51 2.25 -4.41
CA ILE A 37 -0.70 2.96 -5.42
C ILE A 37 0.72 2.39 -5.51
N SER A 38 1.35 2.13 -4.37
CA SER A 38 2.72 1.64 -4.33
C SER A 38 2.81 0.22 -4.90
N SER A 39 1.84 -0.63 -4.57
CA SER A 39 1.69 -1.99 -5.08
C SER A 39 1.45 -2.00 -6.59
N ILE A 40 0.43 -1.26 -7.06
CA ILE A 40 0.06 -1.14 -8.48
C ILE A 40 1.24 -0.61 -9.29
N ARG A 41 1.85 0.51 -8.87
CA ARG A 41 3.03 1.08 -9.54
C ARG A 41 4.13 0.06 -9.66
N GLY A 42 4.38 -0.61 -8.54
CA GLY A 42 5.38 -1.62 -8.46
C GLY A 42 5.17 -2.78 -9.46
N THR A 43 3.96 -3.34 -9.45
CA THR A 43 3.55 -4.44 -10.31
C THR A 43 3.61 -4.07 -11.79
N VAL A 44 3.09 -2.90 -12.18
CA VAL A 44 3.14 -2.43 -13.57
C VAL A 44 4.58 -2.13 -14.01
N MET A 45 5.42 -1.65 -13.10
CA MET A 45 6.87 -1.49 -13.34
C MET A 45 7.65 -2.82 -13.27
N GLY A 46 6.97 -3.92 -12.91
CA GLY A 46 7.44 -5.29 -12.69
C GLY A 46 8.55 -5.44 -11.64
N GLY A 47 8.35 -4.86 -10.46
CA GLY A 47 9.12 -5.25 -9.29
C GLY A 47 8.84 -6.70 -8.88
N ASN A 48 9.80 -7.33 -8.20
CA ASN A 48 9.72 -8.75 -7.86
C ASN A 48 9.34 -9.00 -6.39
N LEU A 49 9.80 -8.15 -5.49
CA LEU A 49 9.61 -8.30 -4.04
C LEU A 49 9.08 -6.98 -3.44
N TYR A 50 8.09 -7.07 -2.56
CA TYR A 50 7.37 -5.92 -1.98
C TYR A 50 7.35 -5.92 -0.44
N TYR A 51 7.13 -4.73 0.14
CA TYR A 51 6.89 -4.47 1.58
C TYR A 51 8.09 -4.68 2.52
N LEU A 52 9.14 -3.90 2.30
CA LEU A 52 10.37 -3.90 3.11
C LEU A 52 10.28 -3.13 4.45
N TRP A 53 9.36 -3.43 5.36
CA TRP A 53 9.28 -2.69 6.64
C TRP A 53 8.70 -3.57 7.76
N THR A 54 8.27 -2.97 8.88
CA THR A 54 7.47 -3.61 9.93
C THR A 54 5.97 -3.28 9.77
N PRO A 55 5.28 -3.69 8.68
CA PRO A 55 3.87 -3.43 8.54
C PRO A 55 3.02 -4.38 9.42
N PRO A 56 1.79 -4.00 9.77
CA PRO A 56 0.78 -4.91 10.29
C PRO A 56 0.54 -6.05 9.28
N PRO A 57 0.23 -7.28 9.75
CA PRO A 57 0.02 -8.45 8.88
C PRO A 57 -0.97 -8.21 7.73
N THR A 58 -1.98 -7.37 7.95
CA THR A 58 -3.02 -7.07 6.96
C THR A 58 -2.52 -6.35 5.71
N THR A 59 -1.40 -5.62 5.83
CA THR A 59 -0.83 -4.81 4.74
C THR A 59 -0.33 -5.68 3.59
N VAL A 60 0.26 -6.84 3.90
CA VAL A 60 0.82 -7.75 2.90
C VAL A 60 -0.30 -8.28 2.00
N ARG A 61 -1.37 -8.80 2.61
CA ARG A 61 -2.53 -9.30 1.86
C ARG A 61 -3.19 -8.20 1.02
N TRP A 62 -3.41 -7.02 1.60
CA TRP A 62 -3.95 -5.89 0.85
C TRP A 62 -3.10 -5.51 -0.36
N GLY A 63 -1.79 -5.52 -0.18
CA GLY A 63 -0.83 -5.23 -1.22
C GLY A 63 -0.77 -6.26 -2.35
N ILE A 64 -1.04 -7.54 -2.06
CA ILE A 64 -1.18 -8.60 -3.06
C ILE A 64 -2.44 -8.34 -3.87
N GLU A 65 -3.58 -8.13 -3.21
CA GLU A 65 -4.86 -7.90 -3.87
C GLU A 65 -4.84 -6.68 -4.79
N ALA A 66 -4.19 -5.58 -4.37
CA ALA A 66 -4.01 -4.39 -5.21
C ALA A 66 -3.10 -4.65 -6.43
N SER A 67 -2.10 -5.52 -6.27
CA SER A 67 -1.26 -5.95 -7.39
C SER A 67 -2.04 -6.81 -8.38
N ASP A 68 -2.83 -7.76 -7.88
CA ASP A 68 -3.68 -8.62 -8.71
C ASP A 68 -4.72 -7.81 -9.47
N ALA A 69 -5.36 -6.83 -8.81
CA ALA A 69 -6.32 -5.93 -9.46
C ALA A 69 -5.68 -5.13 -10.60
N ALA A 70 -4.44 -4.66 -10.45
CA ALA A 70 -3.71 -3.99 -11.53
C ALA A 70 -3.52 -4.89 -12.76
N LEU A 71 -3.22 -6.17 -12.53
CA LEU A 71 -3.04 -7.16 -13.59
C LEU A 71 -4.37 -7.51 -14.28
N LYS A 72 -5.43 -7.74 -13.50
CA LYS A 72 -6.78 -8.02 -14.01
C LYS A 72 -7.32 -6.88 -14.87
N SER A 73 -7.18 -5.64 -14.39
CA SER A 73 -7.54 -4.43 -15.11
C SER A 73 -6.63 -4.08 -16.28
N ARG A 74 -5.57 -4.87 -16.52
CA ARG A 74 -4.61 -4.69 -17.62
C ARG A 74 -4.00 -3.27 -17.65
N ILE A 75 -3.78 -2.68 -16.47
CA ILE A 75 -3.22 -1.33 -16.36
C ILE A 75 -1.85 -1.30 -17.05
N LYS A 76 -1.74 -0.48 -18.09
CA LYS A 76 -0.48 -0.31 -18.81
C LYS A 76 0.35 0.78 -18.14
N LEU A 77 1.61 0.83 -18.55
CA LEU A 77 2.52 1.85 -18.04
C LEU A 77 2.08 3.27 -18.42
N ASP A 78 1.44 3.43 -19.57
CA ASP A 78 1.00 4.75 -20.06
C ASP A 78 -0.21 5.27 -19.25
N ASP A 79 -1.07 4.36 -18.77
CA ASP A 79 -2.23 4.68 -17.92
C ASP A 79 -1.84 4.90 -16.45
N LEU A 80 -0.65 4.43 -16.06
CA LEU A 80 -0.23 4.36 -14.66
C LEU A 80 -0.09 5.74 -14.01
N ASP A 81 0.51 6.69 -14.71
CA ASP A 81 0.74 8.04 -14.17
C ASP A 81 -0.58 8.80 -14.00
N GLU A 82 -1.55 8.58 -14.90
CA GLU A 82 -2.90 9.15 -14.79
C GLU A 82 -3.65 8.57 -13.59
N LEU A 83 -3.70 7.24 -13.46
CA LEU A 83 -4.33 6.56 -12.34
C LEU A 83 -3.77 7.02 -10.99
N ILE A 84 -2.43 7.05 -10.87
CA ILE A 84 -1.76 7.50 -9.65
C ILE A 84 -2.04 9.00 -9.38
N GLY A 85 -1.98 9.82 -10.43
CA GLY A 85 -2.27 11.25 -10.36
C GLY A 85 -3.67 11.53 -9.84
N ARG A 86 -4.67 10.80 -10.34
CA ARG A 86 -6.07 10.88 -9.90
C ARG A 86 -6.23 10.53 -8.43
N ILE A 87 -5.73 9.38 -7.99
CA ILE A 87 -5.83 8.94 -6.58
C ILE A 87 -5.15 9.96 -5.65
N ARG A 88 -3.97 10.49 -6.05
CA ARG A 88 -3.26 11.50 -5.26
C ARG A 88 -4.07 12.79 -5.13
N LYS A 89 -4.61 13.27 -6.25
CA LYS A 89 -5.40 14.51 -6.31
C LYS A 89 -6.71 14.39 -5.53
N GLU A 90 -7.40 13.26 -5.58
CA GLU A 90 -8.71 13.10 -4.97
C GLU A 90 -8.63 12.69 -3.49
N LYS A 91 -7.65 11.88 -3.08
CA LYS A 91 -7.63 11.23 -1.76
C LYS A 91 -6.39 11.50 -0.91
N LEU A 92 -5.26 11.92 -1.50
CA LEU A 92 -3.96 11.98 -0.80
C LEU A 92 -3.27 13.37 -0.77
N GLN A 93 -3.97 14.47 -1.05
CA GLN A 93 -3.38 15.83 -1.09
C GLN A 93 -2.61 16.24 0.19
N SER A 94 -2.96 15.68 1.36
CA SER A 94 -2.34 15.98 2.66
C SER A 94 -1.72 14.76 3.33
N PHE A 95 -1.29 13.76 2.56
CA PHE A 95 -0.76 12.51 3.11
C PHE A 95 0.76 12.59 3.34
N TYR A 96 1.18 12.80 4.60
CA TYR A 96 2.58 12.91 4.98
C TYR A 96 3.18 11.57 5.41
N THR A 97 4.23 11.13 4.71
CA THR A 97 5.03 9.93 5.04
C THR A 97 6.50 10.27 5.36
N GLY A 98 6.83 11.55 5.55
CA GLY A 98 8.22 12.01 5.67
C GLY A 98 8.89 11.74 7.03
N ARG A 99 8.18 11.20 8.02
CA ARG A 99 8.73 10.92 9.35
C ARG A 99 8.78 9.42 9.61
N ASP A 100 9.96 8.92 9.93
CA ASP A 100 10.14 7.53 10.34
C ASP A 100 9.52 7.31 11.73
N ARG A 101 8.33 6.72 11.74
CA ARG A 101 7.61 6.41 12.98
C ARG A 101 8.13 5.19 13.71
N ARG A 102 9.07 4.43 13.13
CA ARG A 102 9.74 3.33 13.85
C ARG A 102 10.55 3.86 15.02
N MET A 103 10.98 5.12 15.00
CA MET A 103 11.61 5.76 16.15
C MET A 103 10.72 5.78 17.40
N LEU A 104 9.40 5.72 17.23
CA LEU A 104 8.46 5.62 18.36
C LEU A 104 8.65 4.30 19.13
N LEU A 105 9.21 3.25 18.55
CA LEU A 105 9.57 2.04 19.31
C LEU A 105 10.52 2.33 20.48
N TYR A 106 11.32 3.39 20.38
CA TYR A 106 12.30 3.76 21.40
C TYR A 106 11.80 4.87 22.32
N THR A 107 10.87 5.72 21.87
CA THR A 107 10.41 6.90 22.63
C THR A 107 8.99 6.78 23.16
N ASP A 108 8.09 6.15 22.41
CA ASP A 108 6.68 5.93 22.78
C ASP A 108 6.14 4.66 22.08
N PRO A 109 6.46 3.46 22.63
CA PRO A 109 6.06 2.20 22.02
C PRO A 109 4.55 2.02 21.92
N GLN A 110 3.78 2.62 22.84
CA GLN A 110 2.33 2.54 22.84
C GLN A 110 1.76 3.25 21.62
N ALA A 111 2.26 4.44 21.28
CA ALA A 111 1.86 5.14 20.05
C ALA A 111 2.23 4.33 18.79
N PHE A 112 3.39 3.67 18.77
CA PHE A 112 3.77 2.79 17.66
C PHE A 112 2.79 1.62 17.47
N PHE A 113 2.52 0.88 18.54
CA PHE A 113 1.65 -0.30 18.48
C PHE A 113 0.16 0.05 18.38
N LYS A 114 -0.28 1.22 18.82
CA LYS A 114 -1.68 1.67 18.67
C LYS A 114 -2.13 1.61 17.21
N SER A 115 -1.29 2.09 16.29
CA SER A 115 -1.61 2.01 14.86
C SER A 115 -1.60 0.58 14.32
N HIS A 116 -0.78 -0.31 14.87
CA HIS A 116 -0.73 -1.71 14.43
C HIS A 116 -1.95 -2.50 14.92
N LYS A 117 -2.31 -2.32 16.20
CA LYS A 117 -3.49 -2.91 16.83
C LYS A 117 -4.79 -2.41 16.21
N ALA A 118 -4.78 -1.22 15.61
CA ALA A 118 -5.91 -0.73 14.82
C ALA A 118 -6.13 -1.54 13.53
N CYS A 119 -5.10 -2.18 12.97
CA CYS A 119 -5.20 -3.01 11.78
C CYS A 119 -5.49 -4.48 12.10
N TYR A 120 -4.90 -5.00 13.17
CA TYR A 120 -4.85 -6.43 13.44
C TYR A 120 -5.00 -6.73 14.93
N ASP A 121 -5.89 -7.66 15.26
CA ASP A 121 -6.00 -8.26 16.58
C ASP A 121 -4.98 -9.41 16.68
N TYR A 122 -3.90 -9.17 17.41
CA TYR A 122 -2.81 -10.11 17.58
C TYR A 122 -3.16 -11.29 18.49
N VAL A 123 -4.17 -11.16 19.34
CA VAL A 123 -4.64 -12.24 20.22
C VAL A 123 -5.53 -13.20 19.42
N LYS A 124 -6.47 -12.65 18.66
CA LYS A 124 -7.40 -13.43 17.82
C LYS A 124 -6.83 -13.79 16.44
N GLN A 125 -5.62 -13.30 16.14
CA GLN A 125 -4.92 -13.49 14.86
C GLN A 125 -5.77 -13.13 13.64
N ARG A 126 -6.49 -11.99 13.69
CA ARG A 126 -7.37 -11.56 12.58
C ARG A 126 -7.38 -10.05 12.38
N PRO A 127 -7.68 -9.57 11.16
CA PRO A 127 -7.93 -8.14 10.93
C PRO A 127 -9.03 -7.62 11.86
N THR A 128 -8.91 -6.35 12.26
CA THR A 128 -9.98 -5.70 13.02
C THR A 128 -11.16 -5.32 12.11
N ASP A 129 -12.35 -5.16 12.69
CA ASP A 129 -13.53 -4.70 11.94
C ASP A 129 -13.32 -3.31 11.35
N ARG A 130 -12.60 -2.44 12.08
CA ARG A 130 -12.20 -1.11 11.59
C ARG A 130 -11.37 -1.20 10.31
N PHE A 131 -10.37 -2.09 10.29
CA PHE A 131 -9.56 -2.32 9.11
C PHE A 131 -10.39 -2.85 7.95
N LEU A 132 -11.24 -3.85 8.19
CA LEU A 132 -12.09 -4.45 7.16
C LEU A 132 -13.07 -3.44 6.54
N LYS A 133 -13.69 -2.60 7.36
CA LYS A 133 -14.57 -1.52 6.90
C LYS A 133 -13.84 -0.53 5.99
N ASN A 134 -12.69 -0.03 6.43
CA ASN A 134 -11.91 0.94 5.65
C ASN A 134 -11.31 0.32 4.39
N ARG A 135 -10.96 -0.98 4.44
CA ARG A 135 -10.55 -1.74 3.26
C ARG A 135 -11.68 -1.84 2.25
N LYS A 136 -12.90 -2.16 2.67
CA LYS A 136 -14.07 -2.18 1.78
C LYS A 136 -14.31 -0.82 1.11
N GLU A 137 -14.15 0.27 1.86
CA GLU A 137 -14.25 1.63 1.32
C GLU A 137 -13.14 1.93 0.29
N ALA A 138 -11.89 1.57 0.60
CA ALA A 138 -10.77 1.74 -0.32
C ALA A 138 -10.95 0.91 -1.59
N THR A 139 -11.39 -0.35 -1.47
CA THR A 139 -11.70 -1.23 -2.60
C THR A 139 -12.77 -0.62 -3.48
N LYS A 140 -13.91 -0.19 -2.91
CA LYS A 140 -14.98 0.44 -3.68
C LYS A 140 -14.50 1.64 -4.47
N TYR A 141 -13.71 2.51 -3.85
CA TYR A 141 -13.14 3.66 -4.56
C TYR A 141 -12.22 3.25 -5.72
N LEU A 142 -11.39 2.21 -5.53
CA LEU A 142 -10.51 1.71 -6.58
C LEU A 142 -11.32 1.06 -7.72
N GLU A 143 -12.41 0.37 -7.41
CA GLU A 143 -13.36 -0.16 -8.40
C GLU A 143 -14.06 0.95 -9.18
N ASP A 144 -14.52 2.00 -8.50
CA ASP A 144 -15.17 3.17 -9.11
C ASP A 144 -14.26 3.91 -10.12
N ILE A 145 -12.93 3.76 -10.00
CA ILE A 145 -11.94 4.33 -10.94
C ILE A 145 -11.38 3.31 -11.95
N GLY A 146 -11.94 2.09 -11.99
CA GLY A 146 -11.67 1.10 -13.04
C GLY A 146 -10.75 -0.07 -12.64
N LEU A 147 -10.45 -0.26 -11.36
CA LEU A 147 -9.69 -1.42 -10.90
C LEU A 147 -10.60 -2.61 -10.55
N GLU A 148 -10.21 -3.81 -10.95
CA GLU A 148 -11.00 -5.02 -10.75
C GLU A 148 -10.53 -5.79 -9.51
N PHE A 149 -11.19 -5.54 -8.38
CA PHE A 149 -11.01 -6.32 -7.16
C PHE A 149 -12.10 -7.39 -7.10
N ALA A 150 -11.69 -8.66 -7.05
CA ALA A 150 -12.51 -9.87 -7.24
C ALA A 150 -12.87 -10.15 -8.71
#